data_AF-A0A7C1SXJ6-F1
#
_entry.id   AF-A0A7C1SXJ6-F1
#
_cell.length_a   1.000
_cell.length_b   1.000
_cell.length_c   1.000
_cell.angle_alpha   90.00
_cell.angle_beta   90.00
_cell.angle_gamma   90.00
#
_symmetry.space_group_name_H-M   'P 1'
#
loop_
_entity.id
_entity.type
_entity.pdbx_description
1 polymer ?
#
loop_
_entity_poly.entity_id
_entity_poly.type
_entity_poly.pdbx_seq_one_letter_code
_entity_poly.pdbx_strand_id
1 'polypeptide(L)'
;MSEQAVVDRLSDWLFAWGFEVYQNRANSKYRCFSVSGESKRKPDLFITHKELGDYWNCVIEVKKGNCGMGEVIGGVKIVDYYFDYCENKTKYYITGTECELKPRNFLLATKYSTAGHLFKDDINEEPINPDGWRPIGIECGMLPKKRVFKNIHSY
;
A
#
# COMPACT_ATOMS: atom_id res chain seq x y z
N MET A 1 -11.52 7.90 -12.28
CA MET A 1 -11.24 6.57 -11.68
C MET A 1 -11.62 6.61 -10.21
N SER A 2 -12.39 5.63 -9.72
CA SER A 2 -12.71 5.50 -8.29
C SER A 2 -11.50 5.01 -7.49
N GLU A 3 -11.52 5.15 -6.16
CA GLU A 3 -10.45 4.59 -5.31
C GLU A 3 -10.42 3.07 -5.40
N GLN A 4 -11.59 2.42 -5.41
CA GLN A 4 -11.71 0.98 -5.63
C GLN A 4 -11.06 0.52 -6.94
N ALA A 5 -11.25 1.26 -8.04
CA ALA A 5 -10.62 0.91 -9.31
C ALA A 5 -9.09 1.02 -9.26
N VAL A 6 -8.53 1.88 -8.39
CA VAL A 6 -7.08 1.94 -8.14
C VAL A 6 -6.64 0.73 -7.31
N VAL A 7 -7.39 0.38 -6.27
CA VAL A 7 -7.15 -0.82 -5.44
C VAL A 7 -7.11 -2.07 -6.30
N ASP A 8 -8.09 -2.25 -7.19
CA ASP A 8 -8.19 -3.43 -8.05
C ASP A 8 -7.02 -3.49 -9.05
N ARG A 9 -6.68 -2.37 -9.68
CA ARG A 9 -5.53 -2.30 -10.60
C ARG A 9 -4.20 -2.58 -9.89
N LEU A 10 -4.02 -2.05 -8.68
CA LEU A 10 -2.82 -2.30 -7.89
C LEU A 10 -2.75 -3.76 -7.44
N SER A 11 -3.88 -4.34 -7.06
CA SER A 11 -4.00 -5.75 -6.68
C SER A 11 -3.59 -6.66 -7.85
N ASP A 12 -4.11 -6.40 -9.05
CA ASP A 12 -3.77 -7.14 -10.26
C ASP A 12 -2.27 -7.09 -10.58
N TRP A 13 -1.69 -5.91 -10.43
CA TRP A 13 -0.26 -5.72 -10.64
C TRP A 13 0.57 -6.48 -9.58
N LEU A 14 0.29 -6.30 -8.29
CA LEU A 14 0.99 -7.02 -7.19
C LEU A 14 0.89 -8.53 -7.35
N PHE A 15 -0.30 -9.04 -7.68
CA PHE A 15 -0.51 -10.45 -7.92
C PHE A 15 0.32 -10.98 -9.10
N ALA A 16 0.38 -10.22 -10.20
CA ALA A 16 1.23 -10.57 -11.35
C ALA A 16 2.73 -10.56 -11.01
N TRP A 17 3.13 -9.92 -9.91
CA TRP A 17 4.49 -9.91 -9.36
C TRP A 17 4.76 -11.04 -8.35
N GLY A 18 3.80 -11.95 -8.13
CA GLY A 18 3.98 -13.09 -7.22
C GLY A 18 3.56 -12.84 -5.78
N PHE A 19 2.95 -11.68 -5.48
CA PHE A 19 2.44 -11.39 -4.14
C PHE A 19 1.11 -12.10 -3.90
N GLU A 20 0.91 -12.58 -2.68
CA GLU A 20 -0.42 -12.88 -2.18
C GLU A 20 -1.09 -11.57 -1.78
N VAL A 21 -2.27 -11.30 -2.35
CA VAL A 21 -3.01 -10.05 -2.14
C VAL A 21 -4.30 -10.33 -1.39
N TYR A 22 -4.52 -9.57 -0.32
CA TYR A 22 -5.72 -9.61 0.49
C TYR A 22 -6.39 -8.24 0.48
N GLN A 23 -7.66 -8.17 0.07
CA GLN A 23 -8.44 -6.93 0.10
C GLN A 23 -9.30 -6.84 1.37
N ASN A 24 -9.53 -5.63 1.89
CA ASN A 24 -10.42 -5.42 3.04
C ASN A 24 -11.91 -5.34 2.65
N ARG A 25 -12.25 -5.64 1.41
CA ARG A 25 -13.64 -5.71 0.93
C ARG A 25 -13.86 -7.05 0.25
N ALA A 26 -15.10 -7.53 0.30
CA ALA A 26 -15.50 -8.74 -0.38
C ALA A 26 -15.19 -8.62 -1.87
N ASN A 27 -14.42 -9.57 -2.38
CA ASN A 27 -13.99 -9.63 -3.77
C ASN A 27 -14.00 -11.11 -4.20
N SER A 28 -14.36 -11.40 -5.46
CA SER A 28 -14.37 -12.76 -5.99
C SER A 28 -12.98 -13.28 -6.40
N LYS A 29 -12.03 -12.37 -6.65
CA LYS A 29 -10.69 -12.67 -7.15
C LYS A 29 -9.65 -12.82 -6.05
N TYR A 30 -9.75 -11.99 -5.01
CA TYR A 30 -8.77 -11.93 -3.92
C TYR A 30 -9.39 -12.38 -2.61
N ARG A 31 -8.58 -13.05 -1.77
CA ARG A 31 -8.98 -13.33 -0.40
C ARG A 31 -9.16 -12.02 0.35
N CYS A 32 -9.97 -12.05 1.41
CA CYS A 32 -10.15 -10.88 2.25
C CYS A 32 -9.31 -10.98 3.52
N PHE A 33 -8.90 -9.83 4.04
CA PHE A 33 -8.44 -9.73 5.42
C PHE A 33 -9.44 -8.94 6.26
N SER A 34 -9.39 -9.17 7.57
CA SER A 34 -10.18 -8.46 8.57
C SER A 34 -9.26 -7.79 9.59
N VAL A 35 -9.80 -6.76 10.23
CA VAL A 35 -9.13 -6.00 11.28
C VAL A 35 -10.01 -6.04 12.51
N SER A 36 -9.43 -6.37 13.66
CA SER A 36 -10.10 -6.34 14.97
C SER A 36 -9.39 -5.38 15.91
N GLY A 37 -10.13 -4.79 16.85
CA GLY A 37 -9.58 -3.91 17.88
C GLY A 37 -10.13 -2.49 17.80
N GLU A 38 -9.33 -1.52 18.24
CA GLU A 38 -9.75 -0.12 18.37
C GLU A 38 -9.80 0.65 17.04
N SER A 39 -9.15 0.15 15.98
CA SER A 39 -9.12 0.87 14.72
C SER A 39 -10.51 0.91 14.08
N LYS A 40 -11.10 2.10 14.05
CA LYS A 40 -12.40 2.37 13.38
C LYS A 40 -12.29 2.36 11.86
N ARG A 41 -11.06 2.46 11.34
CA ARG A 41 -10.75 2.46 9.92
C ARG A 41 -9.91 1.24 9.60
N LYS A 42 -9.95 0.83 8.34
CA LYS A 42 -9.33 -0.40 7.90
C LYS A 42 -8.59 -0.11 6.59
N PRO A 43 -7.31 -0.49 6.49
CA PRO A 43 -6.54 -0.30 5.29
C PRO A 43 -7.16 -1.03 4.10
N ASP A 44 -6.77 -0.68 2.88
CA ASP A 44 -7.37 -1.24 1.67
C ASP A 44 -6.82 -2.63 1.36
N LEU A 45 -5.51 -2.83 1.54
CA LEU A 45 -4.81 -4.05 1.18
C LEU A 45 -3.89 -4.56 2.30
N PHE A 46 -3.71 -5.88 2.31
CA PHE A 46 -2.55 -6.53 2.90
C PHE A 46 -1.87 -7.38 1.82
N ILE A 47 -0.55 -7.37 1.79
CA ILE A 47 0.24 -8.25 0.92
C ILE A 47 1.28 -9.05 1.70
N THR A 48 1.63 -10.21 1.16
CA THR A 48 2.80 -11.00 1.59
C THR A 48 3.47 -11.64 0.38
N HIS A 49 4.72 -12.06 0.54
CA HIS A 49 5.45 -12.79 -0.48
C HIS A 49 6.28 -13.89 0.17
N LYS A 50 5.91 -15.15 -0.08
CA LYS A 50 6.55 -16.33 0.55
C LYS A 50 8.06 -16.37 0.36
N GLU A 51 8.53 -16.05 -0.84
CA GLU A 51 9.97 -16.16 -1.18
C GLU A 51 10.80 -14.94 -0.79
N LEU A 52 10.19 -13.76 -0.66
CA LEU A 52 10.91 -12.52 -0.32
C LEU A 52 10.91 -12.25 1.20
N GLY A 53 10.23 -13.12 1.96
CA GLY A 53 10.21 -13.11 3.42
C GLY A 53 9.30 -12.07 4.05
N ASP A 54 9.31 -12.05 5.39
CA ASP A 54 8.39 -11.26 6.22
C ASP A 54 8.44 -9.75 5.99
N TYR A 55 9.54 -9.23 5.44
CA TYR A 55 9.64 -7.82 5.08
C TYR A 55 8.50 -7.38 4.16
N TRP A 56 7.98 -8.29 3.34
CA TRP A 56 6.89 -8.02 2.42
C TRP A 56 5.49 -8.24 3.00
N ASN A 57 5.39 -8.45 4.31
CA ASN A 57 4.12 -8.43 5.03
C ASN A 57 3.71 -6.96 5.21
N CYS A 58 3.05 -6.39 4.20
CA CYS A 58 2.75 -4.97 4.14
C CYS A 58 1.26 -4.71 4.25
N VAL A 59 0.89 -3.76 5.09
CA VAL A 59 -0.41 -3.09 5.06
C VAL A 59 -0.32 -1.93 4.09
N ILE A 60 -1.33 -1.74 3.23
CA ILE A 60 -1.34 -0.65 2.25
C ILE A 60 -2.66 0.12 2.32
N GLU A 61 -2.57 1.42 2.55
CA GLU A 61 -3.65 2.38 2.32
C GLU A 61 -3.54 2.91 0.88
N VAL A 62 -4.64 2.93 0.15
CA VAL A 62 -4.67 3.36 -1.25
C VAL A 62 -5.44 4.67 -1.37
N LYS A 63 -4.90 5.58 -2.17
CA LYS A 63 -5.56 6.83 -2.54
C LYS A 63 -5.63 6.95 -4.06
N LYS A 64 -6.57 7.75 -4.58
CA LYS A 64 -6.74 7.91 -6.03
C LYS A 64 -5.50 8.50 -6.70
N GLY A 65 -4.87 9.50 -6.09
CA GLY A 65 -3.78 10.27 -6.69
C GLY A 65 -4.28 11.19 -7.82
N ASN A 66 -5.52 11.67 -7.74
CA ASN A 66 -6.06 12.64 -8.71
C ASN A 66 -6.05 14.07 -8.17
N CYS A 67 -5.99 14.23 -6.85
CA CYS A 67 -5.85 15.52 -6.19
C CYS A 67 -4.39 15.70 -5.79
N GLY A 68 -3.90 16.94 -5.72
CA GLY A 68 -2.54 17.26 -5.25
C GLY A 68 -2.23 16.75 -3.83
N MET A 69 -1.21 17.33 -3.19
CA MET A 69 -0.72 16.91 -1.86
C MET A 69 -1.81 16.59 -0.82
N GLY A 70 -2.96 17.27 -0.83
CA GLY A 70 -4.05 17.06 0.12
C GLY A 70 -4.62 15.63 0.20
N GLU A 71 -4.67 14.87 -0.90
CA GLU A 71 -5.13 13.46 -0.87
C GLU A 71 -4.10 12.55 -0.19
N VAL A 72 -2.80 12.83 -0.39
CA VAL A 72 -1.69 12.11 0.23
C VAL A 72 -1.56 12.48 1.71
N ILE A 73 -1.76 13.75 2.07
CA ILE A 73 -1.91 14.19 3.47
C ILE A 73 -3.09 13.45 4.12
N GLY A 74 -4.21 13.28 3.40
CA GLY A 74 -5.31 12.44 3.84
C GLY A 74 -4.95 10.96 4.05
N GLY A 75 -3.88 10.49 3.39
CA GLY A 75 -3.29 9.16 3.55
C GLY A 75 -2.30 9.04 4.72
N VAL A 76 -1.89 10.14 5.37
CA VAL A 76 -1.03 10.14 6.59
C VAL A 76 -1.67 9.34 7.73
N LYS A 77 -2.99 9.09 7.67
CA LYS A 77 -3.72 8.20 8.56
C LYS A 77 -3.20 6.77 8.61
N ILE A 78 -2.39 6.35 7.63
CA ILE A 78 -1.64 5.10 7.71
C ILE A 78 -0.76 5.02 8.98
N VAL A 79 -0.33 6.17 9.50
CA VAL A 79 0.43 6.30 10.75
C VAL A 79 -0.40 5.89 11.97
N ASP A 80 -1.70 6.18 11.98
CA ASP A 80 -2.59 5.75 13.06
C ASP A 80 -2.65 4.21 13.12
N TYR A 81 -2.74 3.55 11.97
CA TYR A 81 -2.74 2.07 11.91
C TYR A 81 -1.43 1.48 12.44
N TYR A 82 -0.31 2.15 12.15
CA TYR A 82 1.01 1.74 12.64
C TYR A 82 1.08 1.84 14.17
N PHE A 83 0.66 2.98 14.76
CA PHE A 83 0.64 3.15 16.21
C PHE A 83 -0.31 2.16 16.90
N ASP A 84 -1.53 2.01 16.39
CA ASP A 84 -2.51 1.06 16.92
C ASP A 84 -1.96 -0.38 16.90
N TYR A 85 -1.21 -0.74 15.86
CA TYR A 85 -0.59 -2.05 15.75
C TYR A 85 0.60 -2.21 16.73
N CYS A 86 1.49 -1.22 16.82
CA CYS A 86 2.63 -1.24 17.74
C CYS A 86 2.20 -1.30 19.21
N GLU A 87 1.08 -0.68 19.55
CA GLU A 87 0.48 -0.70 20.89
C GLU A 87 -0.38 -1.94 21.16
N ASN A 88 -0.41 -2.91 20.22
CA ASN A 88 -1.25 -4.12 20.28
C ASN A 88 -2.76 -3.85 20.40
N LYS A 89 -3.22 -2.65 20.01
CA LYS A 89 -4.64 -2.27 20.00
C LYS A 89 -5.38 -2.80 18.78
N THR A 90 -4.65 -3.14 17.72
CA THR A 90 -5.21 -3.62 16.46
C THR A 90 -4.49 -4.86 15.96
N LYS A 91 -5.26 -5.83 15.47
CA LYS A 91 -4.77 -7.08 14.88
C LYS A 91 -5.40 -7.33 13.51
N TYR A 92 -4.66 -8.03 12.66
CA TYR A 92 -5.02 -8.32 11.27
C TYR A 92 -5.16 -9.83 11.08
N TYR A 93 -6.16 -10.27 10.33
CA TYR A 93 -6.42 -11.70 10.10
C TYR A 93 -6.83 -11.96 8.68
N ILE A 94 -6.61 -13.17 8.19
CA ILE A 94 -7.30 -13.61 6.97
C ILE A 94 -8.76 -13.91 7.31
N THR A 95 -9.70 -13.27 6.61
CA THR A 95 -11.13 -13.39 6.88
C THR A 95 -11.58 -14.85 6.84
N GLY A 96 -12.32 -15.27 7.87
CA GLY A 96 -12.82 -16.65 8.00
C GLY A 96 -11.78 -17.64 8.52
N THR A 97 -10.64 -17.17 9.02
CA THR A 97 -9.58 -18.01 9.61
C THR A 97 -9.07 -17.40 10.91
N GLU A 98 -8.41 -18.21 11.75
CA GLU A 98 -7.66 -17.75 12.93
C GLU A 98 -6.21 -17.35 12.60
N CYS A 99 -5.86 -17.31 11.31
CA CYS A 99 -4.51 -16.96 10.87
C CYS A 99 -4.28 -15.45 11.02
N GLU A 100 -3.53 -15.07 12.06
CA GLU A 100 -3.10 -13.70 12.30
C GLU A 100 -2.03 -13.29 11.28
N LEU A 101 -2.25 -12.15 10.64
CA LEU A 101 -1.31 -11.48 9.76
C LEU A 101 -0.44 -10.55 10.61
N LYS A 102 0.87 -10.58 10.39
CA LYS A 102 1.85 -9.76 11.13
C LYS A 102 2.50 -8.74 10.21
N PRO A 103 1.89 -7.55 10.04
CA PRO A 103 2.51 -6.45 9.30
C PRO A 103 3.93 -6.16 9.81
N ARG A 104 4.85 -5.95 8.87
CA ARG A 104 6.18 -5.37 9.09
C ARG A 104 6.28 -3.96 8.57
N ASN A 105 5.52 -3.65 7.51
CA ASN A 105 5.55 -2.35 6.85
C ASN A 105 4.12 -1.82 6.65
N PHE A 106 4.00 -0.50 6.70
CA PHE A 106 2.76 0.24 6.48
C PHE A 106 3.00 1.23 5.36
N LEU A 107 2.34 1.03 4.23
CA LEU A 107 2.62 1.73 2.98
C LEU A 107 1.43 2.58 2.55
N LEU A 108 1.72 3.70 1.91
CA LEU A 108 0.74 4.48 1.17
C LEU A 108 0.98 4.27 -0.32
N ALA A 109 -0.09 3.99 -1.07
CA ALA A 109 -0.03 3.80 -2.51
C ALA A 109 -1.07 4.64 -3.25
N THR A 110 -0.78 4.94 -4.51
CA THR A 110 -1.69 5.63 -5.43
C THR A 110 -1.71 4.94 -6.79
N LYS A 111 -2.52 5.44 -7.74
CA LYS A 111 -2.53 4.94 -9.12
C LYS A 111 -1.16 5.04 -9.82
N TYR A 112 -0.24 5.86 -9.32
CA TYR A 112 1.11 6.03 -9.87
C TYR A 112 2.13 5.05 -9.27
N SER A 113 1.78 4.32 -8.21
CA SER A 113 2.72 3.43 -7.50
C SER A 113 3.26 2.30 -8.37
N THR A 114 2.50 1.86 -9.37
CA THR A 114 2.98 0.86 -10.37
C THR A 114 4.13 1.37 -11.24
N ALA A 115 4.31 2.68 -11.35
CA ALA A 115 5.46 3.32 -11.99
C ALA A 115 6.58 3.66 -10.98
N GLY A 116 6.37 3.42 -9.68
CA GLY A 116 7.31 3.75 -8.62
C GLY A 116 7.12 5.14 -8.01
N HIS A 117 6.03 5.84 -8.33
CA HIS A 117 5.78 7.20 -7.87
C HIS A 117 4.55 7.26 -6.96
N LEU A 118 4.57 8.13 -5.94
CA LEU A 118 3.37 8.42 -5.15
C LEU A 118 2.51 9.50 -5.83
N PHE A 119 3.16 10.39 -6.55
CA PHE A 119 2.58 11.55 -7.23
C PHE A 119 2.65 11.37 -8.75
N LYS A 120 1.93 12.23 -9.48
CA LYS A 120 2.15 12.37 -10.93
C LYS A 120 3.54 12.99 -11.13
N ASP A 121 4.27 12.57 -12.16
CA ASP A 121 5.60 13.11 -12.48
C ASP A 121 5.63 14.64 -12.66
N ASP A 122 4.49 15.27 -12.92
CA ASP A 122 4.36 16.72 -13.16
C ASP A 122 4.06 17.56 -11.90
N ILE A 123 4.08 17.00 -10.69
CA ILE A 123 3.82 17.77 -9.46
C ILE A 123 5.13 18.44 -8.99
N ASN A 124 5.34 19.69 -9.41
CA ASN A 124 6.41 20.59 -8.96
C ASN A 124 6.08 21.30 -7.62
N GLU A 125 5.14 20.78 -6.84
CA GLU A 125 4.77 21.39 -5.55
C GLU A 125 5.68 20.84 -4.47
N GLU A 126 6.55 21.69 -3.92
CA GLU A 126 7.23 21.39 -2.66
C GLU A 126 6.17 21.15 -1.58
N PRO A 127 6.33 20.12 -0.73
CA PRO A 127 5.39 19.88 0.35
C PRO A 127 5.37 21.05 1.35
N ILE A 128 4.41 21.96 1.20
CA ILE A 128 4.11 23.00 2.18
C ILE A 128 3.60 22.32 3.45
N ASN A 129 4.32 22.57 4.53
CA ASN A 129 4.13 21.89 5.80
C ASN A 129 3.94 22.94 6.90
N PRO A 130 2.70 23.16 7.38
CA PRO A 130 2.44 24.17 8.40
C PRO A 130 3.06 23.83 9.76
N ASP A 131 3.36 22.55 10.02
CA ASP A 131 3.65 22.05 11.37
C ASP A 131 5.06 21.46 11.55
N GLY A 132 5.95 21.58 10.55
CA GLY A 132 7.34 21.10 10.63
C GLY A 132 7.52 19.57 10.60
N TRP A 133 6.46 18.80 10.42
CA TRP A 133 6.48 17.33 10.37
C TRP A 133 6.93 16.81 9.01
N ARG A 134 8.21 16.45 8.82
CA ARG A 134 8.66 15.85 7.55
C ARG A 134 7.83 14.58 7.26
N PRO A 135 7.13 14.47 6.11
CA PRO A 135 6.63 13.17 5.70
C PRO A 135 7.85 12.25 5.59
N ILE A 136 7.81 11.11 6.28
CA ILE A 136 8.72 10.01 5.96
C ILE A 136 8.28 9.54 4.58
N GLY A 137 8.87 10.16 3.56
CA GLY A 137 8.78 9.69 2.20
C GLY A 137 9.36 8.29 2.20
N ILE A 138 8.48 7.29 2.17
CA ILE A 138 8.82 5.93 1.80
C ILE A 138 9.61 6.06 0.49
N GLU A 139 10.89 5.70 0.52
CA GLU A 139 11.80 5.91 -0.59
C GLU A 139 11.19 5.36 -1.89
N CYS A 140 11.31 6.14 -2.96
CA CYS A 140 10.89 5.82 -4.32
C CYS A 140 11.55 4.51 -4.80
N GLY A 141 11.00 3.34 -4.46
CA GLY A 141 11.67 2.07 -4.74
C GLY A 141 11.20 0.85 -3.94
N MET A 142 10.35 1.02 -2.93
CA MET A 142 9.94 -0.10 -2.06
C MET A 142 8.88 -1.02 -2.67
N LEU A 143 8.32 -0.71 -3.86
CA LEU A 143 7.49 -1.63 -4.62
C LEU A 143 8.27 -2.18 -5.81
N PRO A 144 8.09 -3.48 -6.18
CA PRO A 144 8.80 -4.09 -7.30
C PRO A 144 8.63 -3.27 -8.59
N LYS A 145 9.69 -3.03 -9.36
CA LYS A 145 9.59 -2.30 -10.64
C LYS A 145 9.70 -3.27 -11.80
N LYS A 146 8.83 -3.14 -12.81
CA LYS A 146 8.99 -3.85 -14.08
C LYS A 146 10.18 -3.25 -14.81
N ARG A 147 11.37 -3.82 -14.62
CA ARG A 147 12.52 -3.54 -15.48
C ARG A 147 12.13 -4.00 -16.88
N VAL A 148 11.87 -3.04 -17.77
CA VAL A 148 11.90 -3.31 -19.21
C VAL A 148 13.36 -3.65 -19.51
N PHE A 149 13.68 -4.95 -19.59
CA PHE A 149 14.96 -5.37 -20.14
C PHE A 149 14.98 -4.90 -21.59
N LYS A 150 15.64 -3.78 -21.87
CA LYS A 150 16.14 -3.51 -23.21
C LYS A 150 17.17 -4.60 -23.48
N ASN A 151 16.80 -5.56 -24.32
CA ASN A 151 17.76 -6.46 -24.93
C ASN A 151 18.83 -5.60 -25.61
N ILE A 152 20.00 -5.49 -24.99
CA ILE A 152 21.19 -5.02 -25.69
C ILE A 152 21.64 -6.23 -26.51
N HIS A 153 21.15 -6.32 -27.74
CA HIS A 153 21.86 -7.06 -28.77
C HIS A 153 23.02 -6.19 -29.21
N SER A 154 24.18 -6.42 -28.60
CA SER A 154 25.46 -6.02 -29.15
C SER A 154 25.79 -6.98 -30.30
N TYR A 155 25.74 -6.47 -31.52
CA TYR A 155 26.49 -7.01 -32.66
C TYR A 155 27.89 -6.37 -32.66
#